data_AF-A0AAN6QYI8-F1
#
_entry.id   AF-A0AAN6QYI8-F1
#
_cell.length_a   1.000
_cell.length_b   1.000
_cell.length_c   1.000
_cell.angle_alpha   90.00
_cell.angle_beta   90.00
_cell.angle_gamma   90.00
#
_symmetry.space_group_name_H-M   'P 1'
#
loop_
_entity.id
_entity.type
_entity.pdbx_description
1 polymer ?
#
loop_
_entity_poly.entity_id
_entity_poly.type
_entity_poly.pdbx_seq_one_letter_code
_entity_poly.pdbx_strand_id
1 'polypeptide(L)'
;MSAGDPILRLPPELTLRVLDFAPVSSLANLTAVSQAWHNFIDVIHQEAIYSKRTGTTGPHGSEDMTKGSSYSQYLESAESSKSLCQRQALLSRSWHSDRPMTTQTVLEPCGGGYFQFRADFSRRFFISTSEKGELNITDMEIRDITLELALHTGR
;
A
#
# COMPACT_ATOMS: atom_id res chain seq x y z
N MET A 1 -9.99 40.33 15.09
CA MET A 1 -9.66 40.65 13.68
C MET A 1 -9.83 39.37 12.89
N SER A 2 -10.85 39.26 12.03
CA SER A 2 -11.04 38.06 11.20
C SER A 2 -9.91 38.03 10.18
N ALA A 3 -8.90 37.17 10.39
CA ALA A 3 -7.86 36.95 9.42
C ALA A 3 -8.52 36.35 8.18
N GLY A 4 -8.57 37.12 7.08
CA GLY A 4 -9.15 36.63 5.81
C GLY A 4 -8.48 35.33 5.39
N ASP A 5 -9.28 34.43 4.80
CA ASP A 5 -8.83 33.08 4.40
C ASP A 5 -7.56 33.18 3.55
N PRO A 6 -6.42 32.59 3.98
CA PRO A 6 -5.15 32.73 3.29
C PRO A 6 -5.20 32.21 1.85
N ILE A 7 -6.11 31.28 1.54
CA ILE A 7 -6.30 30.76 0.17
C ILE A 7 -6.79 31.82 -0.82
N LEU A 8 -7.46 32.87 -0.33
CA LEU A 8 -7.97 33.97 -1.15
C LEU A 8 -6.93 35.10 -1.33
N ARG A 9 -5.83 35.06 -0.59
CA ARG A 9 -4.81 36.12 -0.58
C ARG A 9 -3.47 35.66 -1.16
N LEU A 10 -3.16 34.38 -1.05
CA LEU A 10 -1.92 33.81 -1.53
C LEU A 10 -2.05 33.32 -2.98
N PRO A 11 -1.03 33.53 -3.82
CA PRO A 11 -0.89 32.84 -5.09
C PRO A 11 -0.99 31.31 -4.92
N PRO A 12 -1.62 30.59 -5.86
CA PRO A 12 -1.77 29.13 -5.81
C PRO A 12 -0.45 28.38 -5.56
N GLU A 13 0.66 28.85 -6.12
CA GLU A 13 1.97 28.21 -6.02
C GLU A 13 2.52 28.26 -4.59
N LEU A 14 2.31 29.37 -3.88
CA LEU A 14 2.71 29.50 -2.47
C LEU A 14 1.83 28.62 -1.58
N THR A 15 0.53 28.57 -1.87
CA THR A 15 -0.40 27.68 -1.17
C THR A 15 0.02 26.22 -1.35
N LEU A 16 0.32 25.78 -2.57
CA LEU A 16 0.80 24.41 -2.84
C LEU A 16 2.11 24.10 -2.10
N ARG A 17 3.05 25.04 -2.08
CA ARG A 17 4.30 24.89 -1.32
C ARG A 17 4.09 24.76 0.19
N VAL A 18 3.11 25.45 0.75
CA VAL A 18 2.74 25.30 2.16
C VAL A 18 2.10 23.93 2.40
N LEU A 19 1.20 23.51 1.50
CA LEU A 19 0.54 22.20 1.59
C LEU A 19 1.51 21.02 1.45
N ASP A 20 2.62 21.18 0.74
CA ASP A 20 3.68 20.15 0.63
C ASP A 20 4.24 19.78 2.03
N PHE A 21 4.21 20.68 3.02
CA PHE A 21 4.65 20.40 4.40
C PHE A 21 3.56 19.78 5.30
N ALA A 22 2.29 19.77 4.87
CA ALA A 22 1.19 19.28 5.68
C ALA A 22 0.98 17.77 5.50
N PRO A 23 0.76 16.96 6.57
CA PRO A 23 0.47 15.53 6.44
C PRO A 23 -0.87 15.29 5.73
N VAL A 24 -1.07 14.10 5.17
CA VAL A 24 -2.29 13.75 4.40
C VAL A 24 -3.55 13.93 5.24
N SER A 25 -3.49 13.62 6.53
CA SER A 25 -4.60 13.83 7.48
C SER A 25 -4.98 15.31 7.60
N SER A 26 -4.00 16.22 7.63
CA SER A 26 -4.25 17.66 7.66
C SER A 26 -4.86 18.15 6.35
N LEU A 27 -4.45 17.61 5.20
CA LEU A 27 -5.08 17.93 3.91
C LEU A 27 -6.55 17.52 3.88
N ALA A 28 -6.86 16.31 4.37
CA ALA A 28 -8.23 15.83 4.48
C ALA A 28 -9.08 16.67 5.46
N ASN A 29 -8.47 17.21 6.52
CA ASN A 29 -9.18 18.13 7.41
C ASN A 29 -9.40 19.49 6.76
N LEU A 30 -8.45 20.00 5.98
CA LEU A 30 -8.55 21.29 5.29
C LEU A 30 -9.70 21.33 4.27
N THR A 31 -9.97 20.22 3.57
CA THR A 31 -11.10 20.14 2.65
C THR A 31 -12.45 20.30 3.35
N ALA A 32 -12.53 20.04 4.66
CA ALA A 32 -13.74 20.23 5.46
C ALA A 32 -13.88 21.65 6.06
N VAL A 33 -12.85 22.51 5.94
CA VAL A 33 -12.85 23.85 6.56
C VAL A 33 -13.67 24.85 5.75
N SER A 34 -13.54 24.86 4.41
CA SER A 34 -14.30 25.75 3.54
C SER A 34 -14.45 25.18 2.13
N GLN A 35 -15.45 25.66 1.38
CA GLN A 35 -15.64 25.28 -0.02
C GLN A 35 -14.45 25.70 -0.90
N ALA A 36 -13.78 26.81 -0.56
CA ALA A 36 -12.59 27.26 -1.27
C ALA A 36 -11.44 26.24 -1.12
N TRP A 37 -11.21 25.74 0.10
CA TRP A 37 -10.22 24.69 0.36
C TRP A 37 -10.56 23.37 -0.33
N HIS A 38 -11.84 22.96 -0.30
CA HIS A 38 -12.29 21.78 -1.02
C HIS A 38 -12.01 21.88 -2.52
N ASN A 39 -12.44 22.98 -3.15
CA ASN A 39 -12.21 23.19 -4.58
C ASN A 39 -10.72 23.24 -4.92
N PHE A 40 -9.91 23.92 -4.12
CA PHE A 40 -8.47 24.02 -4.38
C PHE A 40 -7.76 22.66 -4.29
N ILE A 41 -8.02 21.89 -3.23
CA ILE A 41 -7.31 20.62 -2.96
C ILE A 41 -7.87 19.46 -3.78
N ASP A 42 -9.19 19.29 -3.81
CA ASP A 42 -9.83 18.09 -4.37
C ASP A 42 -10.29 18.24 -5.81
N VAL A 43 -10.49 19.48 -6.29
CA VAL A 43 -10.99 19.72 -7.66
C VAL A 43 -9.90 20.25 -8.59
N ILE A 44 -9.16 21.29 -8.17
CA ILE A 44 -8.23 22.01 -9.07
C ILE A 44 -6.83 21.41 -9.04
N HIS A 45 -6.27 21.15 -7.86
CA HIS A 45 -4.86 20.76 -7.70
C HIS A 45 -4.65 19.34 -7.14
N GLN A 46 -5.67 18.48 -7.24
CA GLN A 46 -5.62 17.12 -6.70
C GLN A 46 -4.36 16.35 -7.14
N GLU A 47 -4.11 16.26 -8.45
CA GLU A 47 -2.95 15.51 -8.94
C GLU A 47 -1.62 16.13 -8.50
N ALA A 48 -1.48 17.46 -8.51
CA ALA A 48 -0.24 18.12 -8.08
C ALA A 48 0.10 17.88 -6.60
N ILE A 49 -0.92 17.75 -5.76
CA ILE A 49 -0.78 17.53 -4.31
C ILE A 49 -0.51 16.05 -4.01
N TYR A 50 -1.29 15.14 -4.59
CA TYR A 50 -1.22 13.72 -4.22
C TYR A 50 -0.17 12.92 -5.01
N SER A 51 0.11 13.26 -6.29
CA SER A 51 1.08 12.48 -7.11
C SER A 51 2.52 12.56 -6.60
N LYS A 52 2.95 13.72 -6.09
CA LYS A 52 4.27 13.89 -5.45
C LYS A 52 4.42 12.98 -4.23
N ARG A 53 3.30 12.65 -3.59
CA ARG A 53 3.28 11.95 -2.32
C ARG A 53 3.23 10.43 -2.48
N THR A 54 2.56 9.95 -3.53
CA THR A 54 2.55 8.52 -3.87
C THR A 54 3.93 8.01 -4.31
N GLY A 55 4.77 8.87 -4.91
CA GLY A 55 6.14 8.52 -5.28
C GLY A 55 7.15 8.43 -4.13
N THR A 56 6.83 8.97 -2.95
CA THR A 56 7.80 9.15 -1.84
C THR A 56 7.55 8.26 -0.63
N THR A 57 6.45 7.52 -0.59
CA THR A 57 6.01 6.77 0.59
C THR A 57 6.16 5.24 0.44
N GLY A 58 7.00 4.76 -0.47
CA GLY A 58 7.49 3.38 -0.40
C GLY A 58 8.22 3.12 0.93
N PRO A 59 8.20 1.90 1.51
CA PRO A 59 8.88 1.57 2.77
C PRO A 59 10.40 1.83 2.74
N HIS A 60 10.96 1.99 1.55
CA HIS A 60 12.28 2.53 1.28
C HIS A 60 12.12 3.44 0.05
N GLY A 61 12.81 4.58 0.01
CA GLY A 61 12.77 5.58 -1.06
C GLY A 61 13.23 5.03 -2.44
N SER A 62 12.47 4.10 -2.97
CA SER A 62 12.60 3.54 -4.31
C SER A 62 11.81 4.46 -5.22
N GLU A 63 12.53 5.21 -6.04
CA GLU A 63 12.05 6.24 -6.98
C GLU A 63 11.09 5.74 -8.07
N ASP A 64 10.58 4.52 -8.00
CA ASP A 64 9.68 3.95 -9.00
C ASP A 64 8.68 2.98 -8.33
N MET A 65 7.55 3.48 -7.84
CA MET A 65 6.38 2.63 -7.56
C MET A 65 5.81 1.98 -8.85
N THR A 66 6.17 2.53 -10.01
CA THR A 66 5.79 2.04 -11.35
C THR A 66 6.68 0.90 -11.85
N LYS A 67 7.91 0.72 -11.31
CA LYS A 67 8.73 -0.46 -11.60
C LYS A 67 8.46 -1.56 -10.59
N GLY A 68 7.43 -2.35 -10.90
CA GLY A 68 7.44 -3.79 -10.64
C GLY A 68 7.64 -4.25 -9.20
N SER A 69 7.28 -3.42 -8.21
CA SER A 69 7.04 -3.97 -6.88
C SER A 69 5.75 -4.76 -6.97
N SER A 70 5.82 -6.05 -6.67
CA SER A 70 4.67 -6.94 -6.56
C SER A 70 3.63 -6.46 -5.52
N TYR A 71 3.76 -5.31 -4.86
CA TYR A 71 2.66 -4.69 -4.13
C TYR A 71 1.82 -3.70 -4.96
N SER A 72 2.27 -3.34 -6.16
CA SER A 72 1.61 -2.38 -7.04
C SER A 72 0.22 -2.84 -7.47
N GLN A 73 -0.02 -4.13 -7.74
CA GLN A 73 -1.35 -4.60 -8.18
C GLN A 73 -2.44 -4.41 -7.10
N TYR A 74 -2.08 -4.48 -5.82
CA TYR A 74 -3.02 -4.13 -4.74
C TYR A 74 -3.29 -2.62 -4.65
N LEU A 75 -2.46 -1.80 -5.29
CA LEU A 75 -2.61 -0.36 -5.40
C LEU A 75 -3.13 0.05 -6.79
N GLU A 76 -3.05 -0.83 -7.80
CA GLU A 76 -3.41 -0.62 -9.21
C GLU A 76 -4.92 -0.46 -9.41
N SER A 77 -5.74 -0.90 -8.45
CA SER A 77 -7.17 -0.60 -8.44
C SER A 77 -7.49 0.85 -8.07
N ALA A 78 -6.49 1.68 -7.77
CA ALA A 78 -6.68 3.08 -7.44
C ALA A 78 -6.65 3.93 -8.71
N GLU A 79 -7.83 4.37 -9.14
CA GLU A 79 -8.02 5.21 -10.35
C GLU A 79 -7.39 6.62 -10.23
N SER A 80 -6.88 7.02 -9.05
CA SER A 80 -6.30 8.34 -8.81
C SER A 80 -5.17 8.34 -7.79
N SER A 81 -4.25 9.31 -7.87
CA SER A 81 -3.18 9.51 -6.88
C SER A 81 -3.72 9.73 -5.46
N LYS A 82 -4.92 10.31 -5.36
CA LYS A 82 -5.61 10.53 -4.07
C LYS A 82 -6.07 9.22 -3.44
N SER A 83 -6.69 8.32 -4.20
CA SER A 83 -7.15 7.03 -3.67
C SER A 83 -5.99 6.14 -3.25
N LEU A 84 -4.84 6.22 -3.93
CA LEU A 84 -3.58 5.61 -3.48
C LEU A 84 -3.15 6.13 -2.09
N CYS A 85 -3.04 7.46 -1.94
CA CYS A 85 -2.68 8.09 -0.67
C CYS A 85 -3.64 7.69 0.46
N GLN A 86 -4.94 7.65 0.17
CA GLN A 86 -5.97 7.26 1.13
C GLN A 86 -5.79 5.80 1.57
N ARG A 87 -5.61 4.88 0.62
CA ARG A 87 -5.43 3.45 0.93
C ARG A 87 -4.18 3.21 1.74
N GLN A 88 -3.08 3.89 1.40
CA GLN A 88 -1.85 3.80 2.17
C GLN A 88 -2.01 4.33 3.60
N ALA A 89 -2.70 5.47 3.78
CA ALA A 89 -2.97 6.01 5.11
C ALA A 89 -3.85 5.06 5.95
N LEU A 90 -4.86 4.45 5.33
CA LEU A 90 -5.73 3.46 5.98
C LEU A 90 -4.97 2.19 6.37
N LEU A 91 -4.09 1.67 5.49
CA LEU A 91 -3.25 0.52 5.78
C LEU A 91 -2.30 0.82 6.94
N SER A 92 -1.57 1.95 6.88
CA SER A 92 -0.68 2.38 7.97
C SER A 92 -1.45 2.48 9.29
N ARG A 93 -2.63 3.10 9.28
CA ARG A 93 -3.48 3.19 10.47
C ARG A 93 -3.95 1.82 10.98
N SER A 94 -4.34 0.91 10.10
CA SER A 94 -4.77 -0.44 10.46
C SER A 94 -3.63 -1.21 11.14
N TRP A 95 -2.42 -1.15 10.57
CA TRP A 95 -1.22 -1.79 11.10
C TRP A 95 -0.80 -1.24 12.47
N HIS A 96 -1.03 0.05 12.75
CA HIS A 96 -0.73 0.68 14.04
C HIS A 96 -1.87 0.58 15.06
N SER A 97 -2.99 -0.06 14.73
CA SER A 97 -4.08 -0.23 15.69
C SER A 97 -3.76 -1.35 16.68
N ASP A 98 -4.31 -1.26 17.89
CA ASP A 98 -4.14 -2.31 18.92
C ASP A 98 -4.69 -3.68 18.48
N ARG A 99 -5.58 -3.67 17.48
CA ARG A 99 -6.22 -4.87 16.90
C ARG A 99 -6.29 -4.75 15.38
N PRO A 100 -5.18 -4.97 14.67
CA PRO A 100 -5.17 -4.89 13.21
C PRO A 100 -6.13 -5.94 12.64
N MET A 101 -6.99 -5.52 11.71
CA MET A 101 -7.85 -6.46 11.00
C MET A 101 -7.02 -7.15 9.91
N THR A 102 -6.66 -8.41 10.17
CA THR A 102 -5.92 -9.25 9.22
C THR A 102 -6.80 -10.37 8.69
N THR A 103 -6.73 -10.63 7.39
CA THR A 103 -7.32 -11.84 6.81
C THR A 103 -6.31 -12.98 6.90
N GLN A 104 -6.63 -14.02 7.68
CA GLN A 104 -5.81 -15.22 7.79
C GLN A 104 -6.39 -16.33 6.91
N THR A 105 -5.53 -17.00 6.15
CA THR A 105 -5.85 -18.26 5.49
C THR A 105 -4.88 -19.30 6.02
N VAL A 106 -5.41 -20.41 6.54
CA VAL A 106 -4.61 -21.53 7.02
C VAL A 106 -4.51 -22.54 5.88
N LEU A 107 -3.28 -22.90 5.53
CA LEU A 107 -3.00 -23.87 4.49
C LEU A 107 -2.57 -25.16 5.14
N GLU A 108 -3.42 -26.18 5.02
CA GLU A 108 -3.13 -27.51 5.54
C GLU A 108 -2.07 -28.17 4.65
N PRO A 109 -0.88 -28.51 5.19
CA PRO A 109 0.10 -29.24 4.42
C PRO A 109 -0.43 -30.64 4.12
N CYS A 110 -0.48 -31.01 2.84
CA CYS A 110 -0.40 -32.40 2.46
C CYS A 110 0.91 -32.97 3.01
N GLY A 111 0.84 -34.06 3.78
CA GLY A 111 2.02 -34.86 4.15
C GLY A 111 2.53 -34.74 5.60
N GLY A 112 2.17 -33.70 6.36
CA GLY A 112 2.66 -33.49 7.73
C GLY A 112 3.25 -32.09 7.94
N GLY A 113 3.75 -31.79 9.14
CA GLY A 113 4.22 -30.45 9.52
C GLY A 113 5.25 -29.84 8.55
N TYR A 114 5.26 -28.51 8.46
CA TYR A 114 6.25 -27.79 7.66
C TYR A 114 7.59 -27.70 8.39
N PHE A 115 8.67 -28.00 7.69
CA PHE A 115 10.04 -27.90 8.22
C PHE A 115 10.61 -26.48 8.03
N GLN A 116 10.41 -25.88 6.85
CA GLN A 116 10.91 -24.54 6.50
C GLN A 116 9.97 -23.86 5.48
N PHE A 117 9.89 -22.52 5.53
CA PHE A 117 9.21 -21.72 4.51
C PHE A 117 10.09 -20.57 4.05
N ARG A 118 10.00 -20.22 2.76
CA ARG A 118 10.67 -19.09 2.15
C ARG A 118 9.72 -18.36 1.23
N ALA A 119 9.49 -17.07 1.50
CA ALA A 119 8.66 -16.23 0.66
C ALA A 119 9.49 -15.52 -0.41
N ASP A 120 9.03 -15.57 -1.67
CA ASP A 120 9.48 -14.68 -2.73
C ASP A 120 8.38 -13.64 -2.98
N PHE A 121 8.50 -12.50 -2.33
CA PHE A 121 7.54 -11.40 -2.46
C PHE A 121 7.58 -10.76 -3.85
N SER A 122 8.70 -10.83 -4.57
CA SER A 122 8.81 -10.28 -5.92
C SER A 122 7.97 -11.07 -6.92
N ARG A 123 7.89 -12.39 -6.73
CA ARG A 123 7.16 -13.31 -7.61
C ARG A 123 5.82 -13.80 -7.04
N ARG A 124 5.44 -13.38 -5.83
CA ARG A 124 4.17 -13.71 -5.14
C ARG A 124 3.92 -15.18 -4.88
N PHE A 125 4.97 -15.94 -4.61
CA PHE A 125 4.81 -17.28 -4.08
C PHE A 125 5.62 -17.44 -2.82
N PHE A 126 5.20 -18.37 -1.98
CA PHE A 126 6.09 -18.90 -0.96
C PHE A 126 6.28 -20.39 -1.19
N ILE A 127 7.49 -20.82 -0.87
CA ILE A 127 7.93 -22.20 -0.97
C ILE A 127 7.93 -22.74 0.44
N SER A 128 7.27 -23.87 0.67
CA SER A 128 7.33 -24.60 1.93
C SER A 128 7.84 -26.02 1.69
N THR A 129 8.60 -26.55 2.63
CA THR A 129 9.09 -27.93 2.59
C THR A 129 8.46 -28.74 3.70
N SER A 130 7.92 -29.93 3.38
CA SER A 130 7.39 -30.86 4.39
C SER A 130 8.51 -31.68 5.03
N GLU A 131 8.27 -32.21 6.23
CA GLU A 131 9.19 -33.16 6.89
C GLU A 131 9.48 -34.42 6.05
N LYS A 132 8.61 -34.75 5.09
CA LYS A 132 8.79 -35.88 4.17
C LYS A 132 9.64 -35.54 2.94
N GLY A 133 10.15 -34.31 2.85
CA GLY A 133 10.95 -33.85 1.71
C GLY A 133 10.11 -33.39 0.51
N GLU A 134 8.81 -33.16 0.67
CA GLU A 134 7.99 -32.57 -0.38
C GLU A 134 8.20 -31.06 -0.42
N LEU A 135 8.22 -30.50 -1.63
CA LEU A 135 8.33 -29.07 -1.88
C LEU A 135 6.99 -28.56 -2.41
N ASN A 136 6.36 -27.68 -1.65
CA ASN A 136 5.10 -27.04 -2.00
C ASN A 136 5.34 -25.59 -2.40
N ILE A 137 4.79 -25.17 -3.54
CA ILE A 137 4.80 -23.79 -3.99
C ILE A 137 3.36 -23.29 -3.95
N THR A 138 3.11 -22.29 -3.12
CA THR A 138 1.79 -21.67 -2.96
C THR A 138 1.82 -20.26 -3.52
N ASP A 139 0.84 -19.96 -4.38
CA ASP A 139 0.59 -18.61 -4.87
C ASP A 139 -0.11 -17.77 -3.78
N MET A 140 0.43 -16.57 -3.49
CA MET A 140 -0.10 -15.67 -2.47
C MET A 140 -1.45 -15.03 -2.84
N GLU A 141 -1.81 -14.96 -4.12
CA GLU A 141 -3.07 -14.40 -4.61
C GLU A 141 -4.22 -15.39 -4.50
N ILE A 142 -4.01 -16.59 -5.06
CA ILE A 142 -5.03 -17.64 -5.11
C ILE A 142 -5.18 -18.27 -3.71
N ARG A 143 -4.11 -18.16 -2.89
CA ARG A 143 -4.02 -18.79 -1.56
C ARG A 143 -4.28 -20.29 -1.64
N ASP A 144 -3.72 -20.91 -2.68
CA ASP A 144 -3.85 -22.33 -2.98
C ASP A 144 -2.51 -22.89 -3.43
N ILE A 145 -2.29 -24.18 -3.20
CA ILE A 145 -1.05 -24.86 -3.58
C ILE A 145 -1.06 -25.04 -5.08
N THR A 146 -0.13 -24.39 -5.77
CA THR A 146 -0.09 -24.39 -7.23
C THR A 146 0.74 -25.55 -7.76
N LEU A 147 1.82 -25.92 -7.06
CA LEU A 147 2.71 -26.99 -7.47
C LEU A 147 3.21 -27.78 -6.25
N GLU A 148 3.17 -29.10 -6.39
CA GLU A 148 3.73 -30.07 -5.44
C GLU A 148 4.84 -30.85 -6.17
N LEU A 149 6.04 -30.82 -5.60
CA LEU A 149 7.18 -31.58 -6.08
C LEU A 149 7.61 -32.54 -4.96
N ALA A 150 7.31 -33.82 -5.14
CA ALA A 150 7.87 -34.87 -4.30
C ALA A 150 9.35 -35.05 -4.67
N LEU A 151 10.27 -34.60 -3.80
CA LEU A 151 11.67 -34.97 -3.97
C LEU A 151 11.77 -36.45 -3.60
N HIS A 152 11.87 -37.30 -4.62
CA HIS A 152 12.16 -38.71 -4.43
C HIS A 152 13.58 -38.83 -3.87
N THR A 153 13.71 -38.90 -2.54
CA THR A 153 14.97 -39.28 -1.91
C THR A 153 15.22 -40.75 -2.21
N GLY A 154 15.92 -41.00 -3.31
CA GLY A 154 16.48 -42.32 -3.59
C GLY A 154 17.57 -42.66 -2.60
N ARG A 155 17.21 -43.34 -1.50
CA ARG A 155 17.86 -44.52 -0.90
C ARG A 155 17.42 -44.73 0.55
#